data_AF-A0A239KAR7-F1
#
_entry.id   AF-A0A239KAR7-F1
#
_cell.length_a   1.000
_cell.length_b   1.000
_cell.length_c   1.000
_cell.angle_alpha   90.00
_cell.angle_beta   90.00
_cell.angle_gamma   90.00
#
_symmetry.space_group_name_H-M   'P 1'
#
loop_
_entity.id
_entity.type
_entity.pdbx_description
1 polymer ?
#
loop_
_entity_poly.entity_id
_entity_poly.type
_entity_poly.pdbx_seq_one_letter_code
_entity_poly.pdbx_strand_id
1 'polypeptide(L)'
;MNTRFTSSISRRRTGMAAVLLAFGAALSAPALAQFRAPSQPGLPVNPPAAVQAAPAQPAPQPRIQLADAIIAVVNNDVITRNELMDRARMVERRMRGQGVSLPPPAEFQRQLLERMIVDKAQLQLAKEVGIRVDDTMLDRAVSRIAEQNRMSLQEFRNQLEREGITYPRFREEIREEIIMQRLREREVDNKIQISESEVDNYLAAEKGAGGAQQELNLAQILVRVPENASAEQIAARRQRAEEIQRQIRSGGDFAKLAATYSDASDALSGGDLGWRSQDRLPQLFLDAVSGLKEGEASQIVKSANGFHIVKLVGKRQPSVVKGGAAGPNAVQQTHARHILIKTNQIVSAADARRKLAELKQRLDNNAAKFEDLAKLYSNDLSASRGGDLGWIYPGDTVPEFERAMDGLQPGQVSEPIESPFGYHLIQVIERKRDDVSQERQRLIARQAIRERKLEEATQDWLRQLRDRAYVEYRFENAESSGS
;
A
#
# COMPACT_ATOMS: atom_id res chain seq x y z
N MET A 1 23.32 -40.32 37.08
CA MET A 1 23.56 -38.86 37.05
C MET A 1 23.34 -38.42 35.60
N ASN A 2 22.11 -38.16 35.15
CA ASN A 2 21.27 -36.97 35.39
C ASN A 2 21.92 -35.65 34.91
N THR A 3 21.74 -35.31 33.63
CA THR A 3 21.71 -33.91 33.18
C THR A 3 20.86 -33.79 31.91
N ARG A 4 19.69 -33.16 32.10
CA ARG A 4 18.74 -32.77 31.04
C ARG A 4 19.28 -31.52 30.34
N PHE A 5 19.36 -31.54 29.01
CA PHE A 5 19.47 -30.34 28.19
C PHE A 5 18.12 -30.09 27.52
N THR A 6 17.41 -29.08 28.00
CA THR A 6 16.17 -28.55 27.42
C THR A 6 16.53 -27.63 26.25
N SER A 7 16.20 -27.99 25.01
CA SER A 7 16.31 -27.06 23.88
C SER A 7 15.01 -26.27 23.73
N SER A 8 15.09 -24.96 24.00
CA SER A 8 14.06 -23.96 23.74
C SER A 8 13.82 -23.83 22.22
N ILE A 9 12.64 -24.22 21.76
CA ILE A 9 12.16 -23.97 20.39
C ILE A 9 11.59 -22.55 20.35
N SER A 10 12.39 -21.62 19.85
CA SER A 10 11.95 -20.27 19.47
C SER A 10 11.19 -20.34 18.14
N ARG A 11 9.85 -20.32 18.20
CA ARG A 11 9.00 -20.09 17.02
C ARG A 11 9.04 -18.59 16.67
N ARG A 12 9.88 -18.20 15.70
CA ARG A 12 9.74 -16.89 15.03
C ARG A 12 8.60 -16.97 14.01
N ARG A 13 7.50 -16.27 14.30
CA ARG A 13 6.40 -16.02 13.37
C ARG A 13 6.85 -15.02 12.31
N THR A 14 6.76 -15.42 11.05
CA THR A 14 6.78 -14.58 9.86
C THR A 14 5.59 -13.64 9.87
N GLY A 15 5.84 -12.33 9.86
CA GLY A 15 4.82 -11.29 9.76
C GLY A 15 4.39 -11.08 8.32
N MET A 16 3.12 -11.33 8.05
CA MET A 16 2.42 -10.97 6.82
C MET A 16 1.60 -9.72 7.14
N ALA A 17 1.84 -8.63 6.41
CA ALA A 17 1.18 -7.35 6.60
C ALA A 17 -0.29 -7.44 6.15
N ALA A 18 -1.18 -7.65 7.13
CA ALA A 18 -2.59 -7.36 7.01
C ALA A 18 -2.85 -6.07 7.80
N VAL A 19 -3.34 -5.04 7.12
CA VAL A 19 -3.99 -3.90 7.76
C VAL A 19 -5.22 -4.45 8.47
N LEU A 20 -5.11 -4.68 9.77
CA LEU A 20 -6.22 -5.07 10.63
C LEU A 20 -6.21 -4.16 11.86
N LEU A 21 -7.22 -3.29 11.90
CA LEU A 21 -7.72 -2.66 13.11
C LEU A 21 -8.10 -3.73 14.12
N ALA A 22 -7.43 -3.73 15.26
CA ALA A 22 -7.81 -4.53 16.40
C ALA A 22 -7.56 -3.74 17.69
N PHE A 23 -8.64 -3.36 18.37
CA PHE A 23 -8.67 -3.37 19.84
C PHE A 23 -10.02 -3.91 20.31
N GLY A 24 -9.98 -5.12 20.86
CA GLY A 24 -11.08 -5.78 21.54
C GLY A 24 -11.16 -5.40 23.02
N ALA A 25 -12.38 -5.43 23.53
CA ALA A 25 -12.83 -5.00 24.85
C ALA A 25 -12.63 -6.06 25.96
N ALA A 26 -12.63 -5.59 27.23
CA ALA A 26 -13.12 -6.28 28.43
C ALA A 26 -13.25 -5.20 29.55
N LEU A 27 -14.43 -4.81 30.03
CA LEU A 27 -15.43 -5.47 30.91
C LEU A 27 -15.32 -5.04 32.39
N SER A 28 -16.47 -4.55 32.89
CA SER A 28 -17.01 -4.60 34.26
C SER A 28 -16.46 -3.70 35.39
N ALA A 29 -17.39 -2.96 36.01
CA ALA A 29 -17.32 -2.23 37.30
C ALA A 29 -17.29 -3.20 38.51
N PRO A 30 -17.14 -2.74 39.79
CA PRO A 30 -18.25 -2.12 40.53
C PRO A 30 -17.92 -1.10 41.67
N ALA A 31 -18.97 -0.39 42.09
CA ALA A 31 -19.44 -0.08 43.46
C ALA A 31 -18.65 0.79 44.49
N LEU A 32 -19.36 1.85 44.92
CA LEU A 32 -19.68 2.31 46.29
C LEU A 32 -18.58 2.35 47.38
N ALA A 33 -18.36 3.56 47.92
CA ALA A 33 -18.17 3.75 49.36
C ALA A 33 -18.62 5.16 49.80
N GLN A 34 -19.57 5.16 50.73
CA GLN A 34 -20.07 6.30 51.51
C GLN A 34 -19.12 6.60 52.68
N PHE A 35 -18.87 7.87 53.01
CA PHE A 35 -18.51 8.33 54.37
C PHE A 35 -18.87 9.83 54.46
N ARG A 36 -19.99 10.18 55.09
CA ARG A 36 -20.20 10.57 56.51
C ARG A 36 -19.53 11.89 56.90
N ALA A 37 -20.38 12.91 57.05
CA ALA A 37 -20.04 14.21 57.64
C ALA A 37 -19.94 14.14 59.17
N PRO A 38 -19.29 15.14 59.79
CA PRO A 38 -19.77 15.68 61.05
C PRO A 38 -19.93 17.21 61.04
N SER A 39 -21.14 17.63 61.42
CA SER A 39 -21.51 18.61 62.45
C SER A 39 -20.79 19.97 62.53
N GLN A 40 -21.56 21.03 62.24
CA GLN A 40 -21.31 22.40 62.69
C GLN A 40 -21.72 22.62 64.17
N PRO A 41 -21.14 23.64 64.82
CA PRO A 41 -21.93 24.66 65.53
C PRO A 41 -21.48 26.06 65.05
N GLY A 42 -22.38 26.98 64.67
CA GLY A 42 -23.17 27.80 65.59
C GLY A 42 -22.80 29.28 65.36
N LEU A 43 -23.72 30.03 64.72
CA LEU A 43 -23.56 31.44 64.30
C LEU A 43 -23.61 32.43 65.46
N PRO A 44 -23.04 33.63 65.29
CA PRO A 44 -23.67 34.84 65.80
C PRO A 44 -24.26 35.69 64.66
N VAL A 45 -25.46 36.19 64.95
CA VAL A 45 -26.35 36.99 64.11
C VAL A 45 -25.84 38.44 64.06
N ASN A 46 -25.72 39.03 62.87
CA ASN A 46 -25.47 40.47 62.68
C ASN A 46 -26.68 41.14 61.97
N PRO A 47 -26.98 42.43 62.27
CA PRO A 47 -28.18 43.17 61.84
C PRO A 47 -28.19 43.52 60.33
N PRO A 48 -29.33 43.97 59.76
CA PRO A 48 -29.54 44.00 58.31
C PRO A 48 -28.78 45.16 57.65
N ALA A 49 -27.87 44.82 56.72
CA ALA A 49 -27.17 45.80 55.89
C ALA A 49 -27.72 45.78 54.46
N ALA A 50 -27.93 46.99 53.94
CA ALA A 50 -28.43 47.40 52.63
C ALA A 50 -28.29 46.40 51.46
N VAL A 51 -29.38 46.26 50.70
CA VAL A 51 -29.43 45.57 49.41
C VAL A 51 -28.51 46.31 48.43
N GLN A 52 -27.29 45.81 48.23
CA GLN A 52 -26.44 46.24 47.13
C GLN A 52 -26.94 45.55 45.86
N ALA A 53 -27.25 46.35 44.83
CA ALA A 53 -27.60 45.86 43.51
C ALA A 53 -26.48 44.96 42.98
N ALA A 54 -26.85 43.73 42.59
CA ALA A 54 -25.93 42.80 41.95
C ALA A 54 -25.36 43.42 40.66
N PRO A 55 -24.05 43.28 40.37
CA PRO A 55 -23.49 43.71 39.11
C PRO A 55 -24.15 42.95 37.96
N ALA A 56 -24.61 43.68 36.95
CA ALA A 56 -25.20 43.11 35.74
C ALA A 56 -24.21 42.11 35.11
N GLN A 57 -24.68 40.89 34.85
CA GLN A 57 -23.92 39.90 34.09
C GLN A 57 -23.59 40.50 32.70
N PRO A 58 -22.34 40.45 32.24
CA PRO A 58 -22.00 40.90 30.90
C PRO A 58 -22.78 40.07 29.89
N ALA A 59 -23.44 40.74 28.94
CA ALA A 59 -24.10 40.09 27.82
C ALA A 59 -23.11 39.13 27.12
N PRO A 60 -23.54 37.94 26.65
CA PRO A 60 -22.67 37.03 25.94
C PRO A 60 -22.09 37.76 24.73
N GLN A 61 -20.78 38.01 24.77
CA GLN A 61 -20.09 38.57 23.62
C GLN A 61 -20.31 37.63 22.43
N PRO A 62 -20.61 38.16 21.23
CA PRO A 62 -20.69 37.33 20.05
C PRO A 62 -19.35 36.61 19.92
N ARG A 63 -19.37 35.26 19.93
CA ARG A 63 -18.19 34.49 19.56
C ARG A 63 -17.86 34.87 18.12
N ILE A 64 -16.87 35.72 17.95
CA ILE A 64 -16.26 35.97 16.64
C ILE A 64 -15.72 34.62 16.19
N GLN A 65 -16.41 33.96 15.26
CA GLN A 65 -15.83 32.86 14.50
C GLN A 65 -14.74 33.50 13.65
N LEU A 66 -13.49 33.33 14.05
CA LEU A 66 -12.34 33.67 13.22
C LEU A 66 -12.54 32.99 11.86
N ALA A 67 -12.67 33.79 10.79
CA ALA A 67 -12.71 33.28 9.44
C ALA A 67 -11.42 32.47 9.18
N ASP A 68 -11.58 31.25 8.67
CA ASP A 68 -10.45 30.37 8.38
C ASP A 68 -9.49 31.04 7.38
N ALA A 69 -8.20 31.06 7.71
CA ALA A 69 -7.21 31.80 6.94
C ALA A 69 -6.87 31.05 5.64
N ILE A 70 -6.86 31.76 4.52
CA ILE A 70 -6.37 31.23 3.25
C ILE A 70 -4.85 31.23 3.29
N ILE A 71 -4.23 30.07 3.11
CA ILE A 71 -2.77 29.92 3.11
C ILE A 71 -2.18 29.78 1.71
N ALA A 72 -2.98 29.31 0.74
CA ALA A 72 -2.61 29.29 -0.67
C ALA A 72 -3.85 29.41 -1.56
N VAL A 73 -3.70 30.07 -2.71
CA VAL A 73 -4.67 30.06 -3.81
C VAL A 73 -4.09 29.25 -4.95
N VAL A 74 -4.85 28.27 -5.45
CA VAL A 74 -4.45 27.38 -6.55
C VAL A 74 -5.46 27.54 -7.68
N ASN A 75 -5.08 28.29 -8.71
CA ASN A 75 -5.97 28.80 -9.76
C ASN A 75 -7.22 29.48 -9.15
N ASN A 76 -8.37 28.78 -9.17
CA ASN A 76 -9.66 29.31 -8.72
C ASN A 76 -10.12 28.74 -7.37
N ASP A 77 -9.34 27.86 -6.75
CA ASP A 77 -9.66 27.28 -5.44
C ASP A 77 -8.65 27.73 -4.39
N VAL A 78 -9.04 27.67 -3.12
CA VAL A 78 -8.18 28.01 -1.99
C VAL A 78 -7.81 26.76 -1.19
N ILE A 79 -6.66 26.81 -0.52
CA ILE A 79 -6.29 25.91 0.57
C ILE A 79 -6.32 26.72 1.85
N THR A 80 -7.06 26.25 2.85
CA THR A 80 -7.19 26.94 4.14
C THR A 80 -6.24 26.38 5.21
N ARG A 81 -6.08 27.14 6.30
CA ARG A 81 -5.29 26.72 7.45
C ARG A 81 -5.89 25.46 8.09
N ASN A 82 -7.20 25.38 8.26
CA ASN A 82 -7.82 24.18 8.85
C ASN A 82 -7.62 22.93 7.99
N GLU A 83 -7.78 23.04 6.66
CA GLU A 83 -7.54 21.92 5.75
C GLU A 83 -6.12 21.38 5.87
N LEU A 84 -5.12 22.27 5.90
CA LEU A 84 -3.72 21.88 6.08
C LEU A 84 -3.50 21.22 7.43
N MET A 85 -4.04 21.79 8.51
CA MET A 85 -3.87 21.23 9.87
C MET A 85 -4.56 19.89 10.05
N ASP A 86 -5.72 19.69 9.43
CA ASP A 86 -6.43 18.42 9.48
C ASP A 86 -5.68 17.34 8.69
N ARG A 87 -5.18 17.69 7.50
CA ARG A 87 -4.33 16.80 6.72
C ARG A 87 -3.04 16.48 7.47
N ALA A 88 -2.41 17.47 8.12
CA ALA A 88 -1.19 17.30 8.90
C ALA A 88 -1.40 16.29 10.02
N ARG A 89 -2.47 16.43 10.80
CA ARG A 89 -2.82 15.49 11.88
C ARG A 89 -3.01 14.06 11.39
N MET A 90 -3.63 13.88 10.21
CA MET A 90 -3.80 12.54 9.62
C MET A 90 -2.47 11.92 9.21
N VAL A 91 -1.61 12.69 8.52
CA VAL A 91 -0.30 12.23 8.08
C VAL A 91 0.61 11.95 9.28
N GLU A 92 0.61 12.79 10.31
CA GLU A 92 1.40 12.56 11.54
C GLU A 92 1.03 11.25 12.22
N ARG A 93 -0.26 10.94 12.35
CA ARG A 93 -0.71 9.66 12.95
C ARG A 93 -0.20 8.47 12.14
N ARG A 94 -0.24 8.55 10.81
CA ARG A 94 0.29 7.50 9.93
C ARG A 94 1.79 7.34 10.09
N MET A 95 2.55 8.44 10.06
CA MET A 95 4.01 8.42 10.21
C MET A 95 4.43 7.82 11.56
N ARG A 96 3.76 8.21 12.66
CA ARG A 96 4.00 7.62 13.98
C ARG A 96 3.69 6.13 14.02
N GLY A 97 2.61 5.70 13.36
CA GLY A 97 2.25 4.28 13.22
C GLY A 97 3.26 3.48 12.41
N GLN A 98 3.96 4.12 11.47
CA GLN A 98 5.03 3.51 10.65
C GLN A 98 6.43 3.63 11.28
N GLY A 99 6.57 4.31 12.43
CA GLY A 99 7.85 4.54 13.08
C GLY A 99 8.75 5.57 12.38
N VAL A 100 8.19 6.44 11.53
CA VAL A 100 8.95 7.48 10.81
C VAL A 100 9.08 8.72 11.69
N SER A 101 10.32 9.19 11.89
CA SER A 101 10.62 10.43 12.61
C SER A 101 9.97 11.64 11.93
N LEU A 102 9.22 12.45 12.70
CA LEU A 102 8.57 13.64 12.17
C LEU A 102 9.60 14.73 11.80
N PRO A 103 9.47 15.37 10.61
CA PRO A 103 10.21 16.57 10.27
C PRO A 103 9.89 17.75 11.22
N PRO A 104 10.70 18.82 11.20
CA PRO A 104 10.35 20.07 11.86
C PRO A 104 8.97 20.58 11.40
N PRO A 105 8.12 21.14 12.29
CA PRO A 105 6.73 21.49 11.94
C PRO A 105 6.58 22.40 10.72
N ALA A 106 7.41 23.43 10.59
CA ALA A 106 7.36 24.36 9.46
C ALA A 106 7.68 23.68 8.12
N GLU A 107 8.70 22.83 8.11
CA GLU A 107 9.11 22.06 6.93
C GLU A 107 8.05 21.02 6.55
N PHE A 108 7.49 20.33 7.55
CA PHE A 108 6.40 19.39 7.35
C PHE A 108 5.15 20.04 6.76
N GLN A 109 4.74 21.19 7.32
CA GLN A 109 3.59 21.95 6.82
C GLN A 109 3.81 22.44 5.39
N ARG A 110 5.02 22.92 5.06
CA ARG A 110 5.37 23.32 3.70
C ARG A 110 5.27 22.16 2.71
N GLN A 111 5.85 21.00 3.05
CA GLN A 111 5.78 19.80 2.21
C GLN A 111 4.34 19.33 1.99
N LEU A 112 3.53 19.39 3.04
CA LEU A 112 2.13 19.00 2.93
C LEU A 112 1.31 20.00 2.11
N LEU A 113 1.58 21.29 2.24
CA LEU A 113 0.97 22.33 1.42
C LEU A 113 1.28 22.12 -0.05
N GLU A 114 2.55 21.88 -0.41
CA GLU A 114 2.94 21.55 -1.79
C GLU A 114 2.17 20.34 -2.33
N ARG A 115 2.02 19.30 -1.50
CA ARG A 115 1.24 18.13 -1.90
C ARG A 115 -0.23 18.47 -2.14
N MET A 116 -0.84 19.27 -1.26
CA MET A 116 -2.23 19.71 -1.40
C MET A 116 -2.43 20.60 -2.64
N ILE A 117 -1.45 21.42 -2.99
CA ILE A 117 -1.47 22.23 -4.21
C ILE A 117 -1.54 21.33 -5.44
N VAL A 118 -0.67 20.32 -5.52
CA VAL A 118 -0.64 19.37 -6.64
C VAL A 118 -1.90 18.52 -6.70
N ASP A 119 -2.43 18.09 -5.55
CA ASP A 119 -3.69 17.34 -5.50
C ASP A 119 -4.88 18.21 -5.98
N LYS A 120 -4.94 19.48 -5.56
CA LYS A 120 -5.97 20.44 -6.00
C LYS A 120 -5.87 20.75 -7.50
N ALA A 121 -4.66 20.92 -8.03
CA ALA A 121 -4.44 21.12 -9.47
C ALA A 121 -4.92 19.91 -10.30
N GLN A 122 -4.70 18.68 -9.81
CA GLN A 122 -5.20 17.46 -10.46
C GLN A 122 -6.73 17.41 -10.46
N LEU A 123 -7.38 17.68 -9.32
CA LEU A 123 -8.85 17.69 -9.23
C LEU A 123 -9.48 18.74 -10.15
N GLN A 124 -8.87 19.91 -10.28
CA GLN A 124 -9.31 20.94 -11.23
C GLN A 124 -9.16 20.48 -12.68
N LEU A 125 -8.01 19.91 -13.04
CA LEU A 125 -7.82 19.37 -14.38
C LEU A 125 -8.84 18.27 -14.69
N ALA A 126 -9.10 17.36 -13.75
CA ALA A 126 -10.12 16.32 -13.90
C ALA A 126 -11.50 16.92 -14.20
N LYS A 127 -11.87 17.99 -13.48
CA LYS A 127 -13.13 18.73 -13.73
C LYS A 127 -13.15 19.38 -15.11
N GLU A 128 -12.05 19.99 -15.54
CA GLU A 128 -11.89 20.62 -16.86
C GLU A 128 -12.04 19.60 -17.99
N VAL A 129 -11.39 18.44 -17.88
CA VAL A 129 -11.47 17.38 -18.90
C VAL A 129 -12.73 16.51 -18.80
N GLY A 130 -13.64 16.85 -17.89
CA GLY A 130 -14.96 16.23 -17.75
C GLY A 130 -14.98 14.89 -16.99
N ILE A 131 -13.93 14.55 -16.24
CA ILE A 131 -13.91 13.37 -15.38
C ILE A 131 -14.75 13.66 -14.13
N ARG A 132 -15.80 12.86 -13.94
CA ARG A 132 -16.69 12.93 -12.78
C ARG A 132 -17.01 11.53 -12.28
N VAL A 133 -17.41 11.45 -11.02
CA VAL A 133 -17.92 10.23 -10.39
C VAL A 133 -19.29 10.56 -9.85
N ASP A 134 -20.32 9.92 -10.40
CA ASP A 134 -21.68 10.02 -9.89
C ASP A 134 -21.88 9.19 -8.61
N ASP A 135 -22.94 9.49 -7.87
CA ASP A 135 -23.18 8.85 -6.58
C ASP A 135 -23.47 7.35 -6.68
N THR A 136 -24.05 6.89 -7.80
CA THR A 136 -24.32 5.46 -7.99
C THR A 136 -23.02 4.67 -8.15
N MET A 137 -22.07 5.23 -8.89
CA MET A 137 -20.75 4.66 -9.03
C MET A 137 -19.97 4.68 -7.70
N LEU A 138 -20.09 5.78 -6.96
CA LEU A 138 -19.48 5.92 -5.64
C LEU A 138 -20.03 4.89 -4.65
N ASP A 139 -21.36 4.71 -4.62
CA ASP A 139 -22.02 3.70 -3.78
C ASP A 139 -21.48 2.30 -4.05
N ARG A 140 -21.35 1.94 -5.33
CA ARG A 140 -20.79 0.63 -5.72
C ARG A 140 -19.33 0.49 -5.29
N ALA A 141 -18.53 1.55 -5.42
CA ALA A 141 -17.14 1.52 -4.98
C ALA A 141 -17.04 1.31 -3.47
N VAL A 142 -17.81 2.07 -2.68
CA VAL A 142 -17.85 1.95 -1.22
C VAL A 142 -18.35 0.58 -0.77
N SER A 143 -19.39 0.03 -1.41
CA SER A 143 -19.88 -1.33 -1.11
C SER A 143 -18.82 -2.39 -1.39
N ARG A 144 -18.06 -2.30 -2.49
CA ARG A 144 -16.94 -3.22 -2.76
C ARG A 144 -15.85 -3.13 -1.71
N ILE A 145 -15.54 -1.93 -1.20
CA ILE A 145 -14.56 -1.76 -0.11
C ILE A 145 -15.07 -2.46 1.16
N ALA A 146 -16.35 -2.31 1.51
CA ALA A 146 -16.94 -3.01 2.64
C ALA A 146 -16.87 -4.55 2.47
N GLU A 147 -17.22 -5.07 1.29
CA GLU A 147 -17.14 -6.49 0.95
C GLU A 147 -15.72 -7.05 1.02
N GLN A 148 -14.73 -6.31 0.53
CA GLN A 148 -13.30 -6.67 0.64
C GLN A 148 -12.84 -6.77 2.10
N ASN A 149 -13.42 -5.95 2.99
CA ASN A 149 -13.22 -6.02 4.43
C ASN A 149 -14.12 -7.05 5.13
N ARG A 150 -14.88 -7.87 4.35
CA ARG A 150 -15.82 -8.88 4.84
C ARG A 150 -16.88 -8.31 5.78
N MET A 151 -17.29 -7.06 5.53
CA MET A 151 -18.29 -6.33 6.29
C MET A 151 -19.48 -5.99 5.40
N SER A 152 -20.68 -5.96 5.97
CA SER A 152 -21.80 -5.28 5.34
C SER A 152 -21.55 -3.77 5.30
N LEU A 153 -22.24 -3.06 4.40
CA LEU A 153 -22.12 -1.59 4.30
C LEU A 153 -22.47 -0.89 5.63
N GLN A 154 -23.45 -1.40 6.37
CA GLN A 154 -23.83 -0.82 7.66
C GLN A 154 -22.76 -1.05 8.74
N GLU A 155 -22.19 -2.26 8.81
CA GLU A 155 -21.09 -2.55 9.74
C GLU A 155 -19.87 -1.70 9.42
N PHE A 156 -19.55 -1.55 8.13
CA PHE A 156 -18.44 -0.73 7.68
C PHE A 156 -18.63 0.75 8.06
N ARG A 157 -19.84 1.30 7.89
CA ARG A 157 -20.18 2.67 8.36
C ARG A 157 -19.98 2.82 9.85
N ASN A 158 -20.52 1.88 10.64
CA ASN A 158 -20.39 1.90 12.09
C ASN A 158 -18.92 1.81 12.54
N GLN A 159 -18.09 1.07 11.79
CA GLN A 159 -16.66 0.95 12.06
C GLN A 159 -15.91 2.25 11.80
N LEU A 160 -16.18 2.93 10.67
CA LEU A 160 -15.60 4.24 10.37
C LEU A 160 -15.92 5.28 11.46
N GLU A 161 -17.16 5.29 11.94
CA GLU A 161 -17.58 6.21 13.00
C GLU A 161 -16.84 5.95 14.32
N ARG A 162 -16.56 4.67 14.65
CA ARG A 162 -15.73 4.32 15.82
C ARG A 162 -14.28 4.81 15.69
N GLU A 163 -13.79 4.90 14.46
CA GLU A 163 -12.45 5.43 14.15
C GLU A 163 -12.43 6.96 14.03
N GLY A 164 -13.58 7.62 14.24
CA GLY A 164 -13.71 9.07 14.16
C GLY A 164 -13.76 9.62 12.73
N ILE A 165 -14.03 8.77 11.73
CA ILE A 165 -14.20 9.15 10.33
C ILE A 165 -15.70 9.18 10.02
N THR A 166 -16.23 10.34 9.63
CA THR A 166 -17.63 10.43 9.25
C THR A 166 -17.86 9.80 7.88
N TYR A 167 -18.97 9.10 7.70
CA TYR A 167 -19.28 8.44 6.43
C TYR A 167 -19.31 9.40 5.22
N PRO A 168 -19.87 10.63 5.30
CA PRO A 168 -19.80 11.59 4.20
C PRO A 168 -18.37 11.99 3.82
N ARG A 169 -17.49 12.19 4.81
CA ARG A 169 -16.07 12.52 4.55
C ARG A 169 -15.38 11.38 3.83
N PHE A 170 -15.56 10.15 4.30
CA PHE A 170 -15.01 8.97 3.66
C PHE A 170 -15.48 8.84 2.21
N ARG A 171 -16.77 9.06 1.94
CA ARG A 171 -17.32 9.02 0.58
C ARG A 171 -16.63 10.02 -0.35
N GLU A 172 -16.43 11.25 0.10
CA GLU A 172 -15.75 12.26 -0.73
C GLU A 172 -14.28 11.93 -0.94
N GLU A 173 -13.57 11.40 0.06
CA GLU A 173 -12.19 10.90 -0.12
C GLU A 173 -12.11 9.80 -1.18
N ILE A 174 -13.05 8.83 -1.18
CA ILE A 174 -13.13 7.80 -2.22
C ILE A 174 -13.50 8.40 -3.59
N ARG A 175 -14.37 9.41 -3.63
CA ARG A 175 -14.72 10.09 -4.89
C ARG A 175 -13.49 10.73 -5.51
N GLU A 176 -12.73 11.49 -4.71
CA GLU A 176 -11.48 12.11 -5.14
C GLU A 176 -10.47 11.05 -5.60
N GLU A 177 -10.30 9.96 -4.86
CA GLU A 177 -9.38 8.88 -5.25
C GLU A 177 -9.74 8.27 -6.62
N ILE A 178 -11.02 7.98 -6.88
CA ILE A 178 -11.48 7.46 -8.18
C ILE A 178 -11.25 8.49 -9.30
N ILE A 179 -11.54 9.77 -9.04
CA ILE A 179 -11.30 10.85 -10.01
C ILE A 179 -9.82 10.92 -10.38
N MET A 180 -8.95 10.87 -9.38
CA MET A 180 -7.50 10.97 -9.54
C MET A 180 -6.92 9.75 -10.26
N GLN A 181 -7.42 8.56 -9.96
CA GLN A 181 -7.07 7.34 -10.68
C GLN A 181 -7.43 7.46 -12.17
N ARG A 182 -8.67 7.85 -12.48
CA ARG A 182 -9.13 8.02 -13.87
C ARG A 182 -8.37 9.10 -14.63
N LEU A 183 -8.03 10.19 -13.95
CA LEU A 183 -7.23 11.25 -14.53
C LEU A 183 -5.85 10.72 -14.93
N ARG A 184 -5.19 9.97 -14.04
CA ARG A 184 -3.91 9.34 -14.33
C ARG A 184 -4.01 8.36 -15.50
N GLU A 185 -5.01 7.48 -15.50
CA GLU A 185 -5.23 6.51 -16.58
C GLU A 185 -5.36 7.20 -17.94
N ARG A 186 -6.09 8.32 -17.98
CA ARG A 186 -6.28 9.11 -19.21
C ARG A 186 -5.03 9.89 -19.62
N GLU A 187 -4.42 10.60 -18.68
CA GLU A 187 -3.34 11.54 -18.97
C GLU A 187 -1.96 10.89 -19.07
N VAL A 188 -1.79 9.71 -18.49
CA VAL A 188 -0.52 8.99 -18.41
C VAL A 188 -0.66 7.60 -19.02
N ASP A 189 -1.41 6.68 -18.41
CA ASP A 189 -1.39 5.26 -18.76
C ASP A 189 -1.73 4.98 -20.22
N ASN A 190 -2.75 5.65 -20.75
CA ASN A 190 -3.21 5.47 -22.14
C ASN A 190 -2.27 6.06 -23.19
N LYS A 191 -1.33 6.92 -22.80
CA LYS A 191 -0.32 7.51 -23.69
C LYS A 191 0.95 6.65 -23.75
N ILE A 192 1.10 5.65 -22.88
CA ILE A 192 2.27 4.78 -22.87
C ILE A 192 2.16 3.77 -24.00
N GLN A 193 3.14 3.82 -24.91
CA GLN A 193 3.30 2.84 -25.97
C GLN A 193 4.59 2.05 -25.74
N ILE A 194 4.53 0.74 -26.01
CA ILE A 194 5.66 -0.17 -25.89
C ILE A 194 5.82 -0.88 -27.23
N SER A 195 6.91 -0.57 -27.90
CA SER A 195 7.29 -1.15 -29.18
C SER A 195 7.88 -2.56 -29.00
N GLU A 196 7.79 -3.39 -30.04
CA GLU A 196 8.42 -4.72 -30.02
C GLU A 196 9.95 -4.62 -29.87
N SER A 197 10.58 -3.58 -30.42
CA SER A 197 12.03 -3.35 -30.26
C SER A 197 12.42 -3.05 -28.82
N GLU A 198 11.60 -2.32 -28.06
CA GLU A 198 11.82 -2.14 -26.61
C GLU A 198 11.75 -3.48 -25.86
N VAL A 199 10.82 -4.35 -26.22
CA VAL A 199 10.70 -5.70 -25.64
C VAL A 199 11.91 -6.55 -26.00
N ASP A 200 12.34 -6.54 -27.26
CA ASP A 200 13.52 -7.29 -27.73
C ASP A 200 14.80 -6.80 -27.04
N ASN A 201 14.99 -5.48 -26.91
CA ASN A 201 16.12 -4.87 -26.21
C ASN A 201 16.15 -5.24 -24.73
N TYR A 202 14.99 -5.22 -24.07
CA TYR A 202 14.86 -5.63 -22.67
C TYR A 202 15.24 -7.12 -22.49
N LEU A 203 14.72 -8.01 -23.33
CA LEU A 203 15.01 -9.44 -23.26
C LEU A 203 16.49 -9.73 -23.59
N ALA A 204 17.10 -8.99 -24.51
CA ALA A 204 18.52 -9.09 -24.80
C ALA A 204 19.38 -8.63 -23.61
N ALA A 205 19.00 -7.54 -22.95
CA ALA A 205 19.67 -7.04 -21.76
C ALA A 205 19.57 -8.03 -20.57
N GLU A 206 18.41 -8.65 -20.34
CA GLU A 206 18.27 -9.68 -19.29
C GLU A 206 19.13 -10.92 -19.56
N LYS A 207 19.18 -11.39 -20.81
CA LYS A 207 20.04 -12.53 -21.19
C LYS A 207 21.52 -12.24 -20.97
N GLY A 208 21.96 -11.00 -21.16
CA GLY A 208 23.32 -10.55 -20.86
C GLY A 208 23.60 -10.34 -19.37
N ALA A 209 22.56 -10.08 -18.57
CA ALA A 209 22.71 -9.73 -17.16
C ALA A 209 23.04 -10.94 -16.25
N GLY A 210 22.71 -12.18 -16.65
CA GLY A 210 23.18 -13.45 -16.05
C GLY A 210 23.07 -13.64 -14.53
N GLY A 211 22.51 -12.66 -13.82
CA GLY A 211 22.55 -12.53 -12.38
C GLY A 211 21.17 -12.84 -11.82
N ALA A 212 21.15 -13.60 -10.72
CA ALA A 212 19.95 -13.84 -9.94
C ALA A 212 19.12 -12.56 -9.85
N GLN A 213 17.86 -12.61 -10.30
CA GLN A 213 16.87 -11.57 -10.02
C GLN A 213 16.99 -11.30 -8.52
N GLN A 214 17.38 -10.09 -8.14
CA GLN A 214 17.43 -9.64 -6.76
C GLN A 214 16.36 -8.59 -6.60
N GLU A 215 15.61 -8.66 -5.52
CA GLU A 215 14.76 -7.56 -5.11
C GLU A 215 15.59 -6.61 -4.25
N LEU A 216 15.55 -5.34 -4.61
CA LEU A 216 16.13 -4.25 -3.87
C LEU A 216 15.00 -3.51 -3.16
N ASN A 217 15.19 -3.22 -1.88
CA ASN A 217 14.41 -2.22 -1.19
C ASN A 217 15.22 -0.92 -1.19
N LEU A 218 14.67 0.12 -1.79
CA LEU A 218 15.33 1.41 -1.96
C LEU A 218 14.49 2.51 -1.31
N ALA A 219 15.16 3.55 -0.80
CA ALA A 219 14.51 4.81 -0.46
C ALA A 219 15.14 5.95 -1.25
N GLN A 220 14.38 6.98 -1.61
CA GLN A 220 14.87 8.10 -2.41
C GLN A 220 14.61 9.46 -1.75
N ILE A 221 15.49 10.41 -2.08
CA ILE A 221 15.26 11.84 -1.91
C ILE A 221 15.43 12.49 -3.27
N LEU A 222 14.36 13.11 -3.77
CA LEU A 222 14.37 13.86 -5.02
C LEU A 222 14.38 15.35 -4.71
N VAL A 223 15.38 16.08 -5.20
CA VAL A 223 15.33 17.54 -5.30
C VAL A 223 14.96 17.90 -6.74
N ARG A 224 13.71 18.31 -6.93
CA ARG A 224 13.11 18.55 -8.26
C ARG A 224 13.73 19.79 -8.91
N VAL A 225 14.00 19.67 -10.21
CA VAL A 225 14.40 20.79 -11.07
C VAL A 225 13.26 21.06 -12.07
N PRO A 226 12.75 22.30 -12.15
CA PRO A 226 11.78 22.70 -13.18
C PRO A 226 12.37 22.58 -14.59
N GLU A 227 11.53 22.32 -15.59
CA GLU A 227 11.97 22.08 -16.98
C GLU A 227 12.65 23.32 -17.60
N ASN A 228 12.17 24.51 -17.25
CA ASN A 228 12.69 25.82 -17.69
C ASN A 228 13.58 26.50 -16.65
N ALA A 229 14.20 25.73 -15.75
CA ALA A 229 15.02 26.29 -14.68
C ALA A 229 16.24 27.05 -15.22
N SER A 230 16.46 28.28 -14.73
CA SER A 230 17.67 29.04 -15.01
C SER A 230 18.91 28.34 -14.44
N ALA A 231 20.10 28.67 -14.96
CA ALA A 231 21.36 28.13 -14.44
C ALA A 231 21.52 28.37 -12.92
N GLU A 232 21.06 29.53 -12.44
CA GLU A 232 21.04 29.87 -11.02
C GLU A 232 20.08 28.97 -10.22
N GLN A 233 18.88 28.72 -10.73
CA GLN A 233 17.93 27.81 -10.09
C GLN A 233 18.48 26.37 -10.03
N ILE A 234 19.11 25.90 -11.09
CA ILE A 234 19.76 24.58 -11.12
C ILE A 234 20.89 24.51 -10.09
N ALA A 235 21.71 25.57 -9.99
CA ALA A 235 22.78 25.65 -9.00
C ALA A 235 22.24 25.63 -7.56
N ALA A 236 21.17 26.37 -7.27
CA ALA A 236 20.52 26.38 -5.97
C ALA A 236 19.94 24.99 -5.59
N ARG A 237 19.31 24.29 -6.55
CA ARG A 237 18.79 22.93 -6.35
C ARG A 237 19.92 21.93 -6.12
N ARG A 238 21.03 22.06 -6.84
CA ARG A 238 22.24 21.26 -6.60
C ARG A 238 22.80 21.48 -5.20
N GLN A 239 22.95 22.73 -4.78
CA GLN A 239 23.45 23.07 -3.45
C GLN A 239 22.57 22.49 -2.34
N ARG A 240 21.25 22.47 -2.54
CA ARG A 240 20.30 21.80 -1.64
C ARG A 240 20.53 20.29 -1.58
N ALA A 241 20.72 19.63 -2.72
CA ALA A 241 21.06 18.21 -2.74
C ALA A 241 22.40 17.91 -2.04
N GLU A 242 23.40 18.78 -2.20
CA GLU A 242 24.70 18.68 -1.52
C GLU A 242 24.59 18.85 -0.01
N GLU A 243 23.72 19.75 0.47
CA GLU A 243 23.42 19.87 1.90
C GLU A 243 22.78 18.61 2.47
N ILE A 244 21.79 18.04 1.77
CA ILE A 244 21.16 16.78 2.18
C ILE A 244 22.21 15.66 2.23
N GLN A 245 23.08 15.57 1.22
CA GLN A 245 24.16 14.58 1.18
C GLN A 245 25.13 14.74 2.37
N ARG A 246 25.45 15.99 2.76
CA ARG A 246 26.27 16.26 3.97
C ARG A 246 25.57 15.74 5.23
N GLN A 247 24.30 16.04 5.40
CA GLN A 247 23.51 15.59 6.56
C GLN A 247 23.39 14.06 6.63
N ILE A 248 23.26 13.39 5.48
CA ILE A 248 23.27 11.92 5.40
C ILE A 248 24.64 11.37 5.84
N ARG A 249 25.73 11.94 5.32
CA ARG A 249 27.10 11.51 5.68
C ARG A 249 27.45 11.75 7.14
N SER A 250 26.85 12.76 7.78
CA SER A 250 27.01 13.00 9.23
C SER A 250 26.11 12.10 10.10
N GLY A 251 25.43 11.11 9.53
CA GLY A 251 24.58 10.17 10.27
C GLY A 251 23.14 10.60 10.47
N GLY A 252 22.64 11.56 9.67
CA GLY A 252 21.24 11.98 9.70
C GLY A 252 20.26 10.87 9.32
N ASP A 253 19.08 10.88 9.92
CA ASP A 253 17.99 9.94 9.58
C ASP A 253 17.47 10.21 8.16
N PHE A 254 17.76 9.28 7.24
CA PHE A 254 17.36 9.39 5.84
C PHE A 254 15.85 9.57 5.66
N ALA A 255 15.02 8.86 6.42
CA ALA A 255 13.56 8.93 6.28
C ALA A 255 13.05 10.31 6.72
N LYS A 256 13.64 10.87 7.78
CA LYS A 256 13.37 12.26 8.20
C LYS A 256 13.80 13.26 7.13
N LEU A 257 14.99 13.09 6.57
CA LEU A 257 15.51 13.97 5.51
C LEU A 257 14.64 13.91 4.25
N ALA A 258 14.16 12.71 3.88
CA ALA A 258 13.21 12.53 2.79
C ALA A 258 11.91 13.29 3.07
N ALA A 259 11.32 13.09 4.25
CA ALA A 259 10.09 13.78 4.63
C ALA A 259 10.24 15.30 4.79
N THR A 260 11.47 15.80 4.97
CA THR A 260 11.77 17.25 5.08
C THR A 260 12.03 17.87 3.70
N TYR A 261 12.82 17.21 2.87
CA TYR A 261 13.44 17.83 1.70
C TYR A 261 13.08 17.22 0.35
N SER A 262 12.52 16.00 0.32
CA SER A 262 12.19 15.32 -0.94
C SER A 262 10.93 15.91 -1.57
N ASP A 263 11.01 16.19 -2.86
CA ASP A 263 9.91 16.64 -3.72
C ASP A 263 9.20 15.43 -4.41
N ALA A 264 9.50 14.20 -3.98
CA ALA A 264 8.88 12.97 -4.47
C ALA A 264 7.57 12.66 -3.72
N SER A 265 6.70 11.89 -4.36
CA SER A 265 5.43 11.44 -3.75
C SER A 265 5.59 10.56 -2.52
N ASP A 266 6.70 9.84 -2.43
CA ASP A 266 7.09 8.97 -1.32
C ASP A 266 7.77 9.71 -0.15
N ALA A 267 7.98 11.03 -0.25
CA ALA A 267 8.69 11.84 0.75
C ALA A 267 8.15 11.63 2.18
N LEU A 268 6.83 11.76 2.37
CA LEU A 268 6.17 11.61 3.67
C LEU A 268 6.14 10.16 4.19
N SER A 269 6.47 9.19 3.33
CA SER A 269 6.68 7.78 3.69
C SER A 269 8.17 7.46 3.92
N GLY A 270 9.00 8.48 4.17
CA GLY A 270 10.43 8.29 4.39
C GLY A 270 11.24 8.06 3.10
N GLY A 271 10.66 8.37 1.95
CA GLY A 271 11.25 8.13 0.64
C GLY A 271 11.14 6.67 0.17
N ASP A 272 10.39 5.82 0.88
CA ASP A 272 10.37 4.37 0.67
C ASP A 272 9.75 4.00 -0.69
N LEU A 273 10.52 3.29 -1.52
CA LEU A 273 10.08 2.74 -2.81
C LEU A 273 9.59 1.29 -2.68
N GLY A 274 9.84 0.65 -1.53
CA GLY A 274 9.53 -0.74 -1.26
C GLY A 274 10.43 -1.73 -2.00
N TRP A 275 10.12 -3.02 -1.83
CA TRP A 275 10.82 -4.12 -2.52
C TRP A 275 10.43 -4.16 -3.98
N ARG A 276 11.42 -4.01 -4.86
CA ARG A 276 11.25 -4.06 -6.31
C ARG A 276 12.35 -4.89 -6.94
N SER A 277 12.01 -5.63 -7.99
CA SER A 277 13.03 -6.32 -8.80
C SER A 277 13.87 -5.30 -9.56
N GLN A 278 15.14 -5.62 -9.83
CA GLN A 278 16.08 -4.69 -10.49
C GLN A 278 15.56 -4.18 -11.83
N ASP A 279 14.87 -5.03 -12.59
CA ASP A 279 14.21 -4.69 -13.84
C ASP A 279 13.10 -3.65 -13.72
N ARG A 280 12.50 -3.46 -12.55
CA ARG A 280 11.48 -2.43 -12.34
C ARG A 280 12.06 -1.10 -11.87
N LEU A 281 13.37 -1.03 -11.65
CA LEU A 281 14.05 0.16 -11.17
C LEU A 281 14.71 0.92 -12.33
N PRO A 282 14.77 2.26 -12.30
CA PRO A 282 15.55 3.04 -13.24
C PRO A 282 17.03 2.63 -13.21
N GLN A 283 17.67 2.54 -14.38
CA GLN A 283 19.09 2.14 -14.48
C GLN A 283 20.00 3.06 -13.64
N LEU A 284 19.70 4.36 -13.61
CA LEU A 284 20.45 5.34 -12.83
C LEU A 284 20.43 5.04 -11.31
N PHE A 285 19.38 4.37 -10.80
CA PHE A 285 19.33 3.94 -9.40
C PHE A 285 20.14 2.67 -9.19
N LEU A 286 20.08 1.72 -10.12
CA LEU A 286 20.87 0.49 -10.05
C LEU A 286 22.37 0.80 -10.03
N ASP A 287 22.82 1.68 -10.92
CA ASP A 287 24.21 2.11 -11.00
C ASP A 287 24.66 2.77 -9.68
N ALA A 288 23.80 3.63 -9.12
CA ALA A 288 24.07 4.36 -7.88
C ALA A 288 24.16 3.46 -6.64
N VAL A 289 23.47 2.32 -6.61
CA VAL A 289 23.43 1.39 -5.46
C VAL A 289 24.25 0.11 -5.65
N SER A 290 24.82 -0.08 -6.84
CA SER A 290 25.58 -1.28 -7.23
C SER A 290 26.71 -1.63 -6.24
N GLY A 291 27.44 -0.62 -5.77
CA GLY A 291 28.54 -0.76 -4.81
C GLY A 291 28.19 -0.55 -3.34
N LEU A 292 26.91 -0.28 -3.00
CA LEU A 292 26.50 0.07 -1.64
C LEU A 292 26.16 -1.16 -0.78
N LYS A 293 26.45 -1.03 0.52
CA LYS A 293 25.95 -1.93 1.57
C LYS A 293 24.57 -1.50 2.05
N GLU A 294 23.84 -2.43 2.66
CA GLU A 294 22.54 -2.12 3.27
C GLU A 294 22.68 -1.00 4.31
N GLY A 295 21.78 -0.03 4.25
CA GLY A 295 21.80 1.18 5.06
C GLY A 295 22.62 2.33 4.46
N GLU A 296 23.44 2.11 3.43
CA GLU A 296 24.23 3.17 2.80
C GLU A 296 23.43 3.94 1.74
N ALA A 297 23.77 5.23 1.60
CA ALA A 297 23.21 6.11 0.58
C ALA A 297 24.24 6.40 -0.52
N SER A 298 23.75 6.50 -1.75
CA SER A 298 24.51 6.85 -2.93
C SER A 298 24.99 8.30 -2.91
N GLN A 299 25.81 8.64 -3.89
CA GLN A 299 26.09 10.02 -4.25
C GLN A 299 24.90 10.65 -4.97
N ILE A 300 24.93 11.97 -5.12
CA ILE A 300 23.90 12.69 -5.88
C ILE A 300 23.94 12.24 -7.34
N VAL A 301 22.80 11.71 -7.82
CA VAL A 301 22.60 11.32 -9.22
C VAL A 301 21.78 12.38 -9.92
N LYS A 302 22.25 12.88 -11.05
CA LYS A 302 21.50 13.84 -11.87
C LYS A 302 20.63 13.09 -12.87
N SER A 303 19.34 13.44 -12.92
CA SER A 303 18.38 12.97 -13.92
C SER A 303 17.80 14.16 -14.70
N ALA A 304 16.90 13.87 -15.64
CA ALA A 304 16.11 14.92 -16.32
C ALA A 304 15.17 15.66 -15.35
N ASN A 305 14.70 14.98 -14.30
CA ASN A 305 13.73 15.51 -13.36
C ASN A 305 14.31 16.17 -12.09
N GLY A 306 15.63 16.11 -11.90
CA GLY A 306 16.32 16.77 -10.80
C GLY A 306 17.55 16.02 -10.29
N PHE A 307 17.75 16.09 -8.99
CA PHE A 307 18.85 15.43 -8.28
C PHE A 307 18.29 14.37 -7.33
N HIS A 308 18.80 13.15 -7.44
CA HIS A 308 18.39 12.00 -6.64
C HIS A 308 19.48 11.61 -5.67
N ILE A 309 19.09 11.23 -4.45
CA ILE A 309 19.93 10.49 -3.52
C ILE A 309 19.17 9.23 -3.16
N VAL A 310 19.76 8.08 -3.46
CA VAL A 310 19.13 6.77 -3.27
C VAL A 310 19.82 6.02 -2.13
N LYS A 311 19.07 5.51 -1.18
CA LYS A 311 19.54 4.65 -0.10
C LYS A 311 19.16 3.21 -0.38
N LEU A 312 20.14 2.32 -0.21
CA LEU A 312 19.89 0.90 -0.23
C LEU A 312 19.36 0.47 1.14
N VAL A 313 18.07 0.18 1.24
CA VAL A 313 17.44 -0.26 2.50
C VAL A 313 17.68 -1.75 2.72
N GLY A 314 17.61 -2.56 1.65
CA GLY A 314 17.87 -4.00 1.74
C GLY A 314 18.04 -4.68 0.38
N LYS A 315 18.67 -5.85 0.37
CA LYS A 315 18.81 -6.74 -0.79
C LYS A 315 18.31 -8.12 -0.42
N ARG A 316 17.44 -8.71 -1.24
CA ARG A 316 17.00 -10.10 -1.05
C ARG A 316 16.90 -10.83 -2.38
N GLN A 317 17.02 -12.14 -2.33
CA GLN A 317 16.59 -12.97 -3.45
C GLN A 317 15.05 -13.06 -3.42
N PRO A 318 14.37 -12.97 -4.57
CA PRO A 318 12.93 -13.05 -4.69
C PRO A 318 12.43 -14.30 -3.98
N SER A 319 11.38 -14.15 -3.17
CA SER A 319 10.81 -15.28 -2.44
C SER A 319 10.12 -16.30 -3.36
N VAL A 320 9.99 -16.01 -4.65
CA VAL A 320 9.31 -16.85 -5.65
C VAL A 320 10.27 -17.87 -6.30
N VAL A 321 11.59 -17.76 -6.13
CA VAL A 321 12.53 -18.76 -6.69
C VAL A 321 13.00 -19.73 -5.60
N LYS A 322 12.04 -20.44 -4.97
CA LYS A 322 12.35 -21.73 -4.34
C LYS A 322 12.12 -22.86 -5.35
N GLY A 323 12.97 -22.89 -6.36
CA GLY A 323 13.11 -24.01 -7.29
C GLY A 323 14.59 -24.17 -7.64
N GLY A 324 15.28 -25.09 -6.95
CA GLY A 324 16.74 -25.19 -6.94
C GLY A 324 17.40 -25.33 -8.32
N ALA A 325 18.62 -24.79 -8.40
CA ALA A 325 19.72 -25.13 -9.29
C ALA A 325 19.35 -25.79 -10.64
N ALA A 326 18.97 -24.99 -11.63
CA ALA A 326 19.32 -25.12 -13.05
C ALA A 326 18.67 -23.98 -13.85
N GLY A 327 19.49 -23.09 -14.46
CA GLY A 327 19.11 -22.07 -15.44
C GLY A 327 18.23 -20.90 -14.93
N PRO A 328 18.53 -19.63 -15.28
CA PRO A 328 17.74 -18.47 -14.82
C PRO A 328 16.30 -18.40 -15.37
N ASN A 329 15.90 -19.26 -16.32
CA ASN A 329 14.62 -19.17 -17.04
C ASN A 329 13.77 -20.46 -17.02
N ALA A 330 14.20 -21.51 -16.31
CA ALA A 330 13.47 -22.77 -16.28
C ALA A 330 12.44 -22.76 -15.14
N VAL A 331 11.16 -22.61 -15.48
CA VAL A 331 10.07 -22.69 -14.50
C VAL A 331 9.57 -24.12 -14.43
N GLN A 332 9.41 -24.65 -13.22
CA GLN A 332 8.82 -25.98 -13.02
C GLN A 332 7.33 -25.91 -13.38
N GLN A 333 6.94 -26.60 -14.44
CA GLN A 333 5.54 -26.83 -14.76
C GLN A 333 5.10 -28.17 -14.14
N THR A 334 3.88 -28.19 -13.62
CA THR A 334 3.28 -29.40 -13.06
C THR A 334 2.07 -29.76 -13.91
N HIS A 335 2.07 -30.95 -14.49
CA HIS A 335 0.87 -31.52 -15.10
C HIS A 335 0.06 -32.15 -13.98
N ALA A 336 -1.12 -31.60 -13.71
CA ALA A 336 -1.97 -32.06 -12.63
C ALA A 336 -3.40 -32.28 -13.10
N ARG A 337 -4.12 -33.11 -12.34
CA ARG A 337 -5.56 -33.28 -12.46
C ARG A 337 -6.21 -33.21 -11.09
N HIS A 338 -7.49 -32.82 -11.06
CA HIS A 338 -8.22 -32.70 -9.80
C HIS A 338 -9.67 -33.18 -9.87
N ILE A 339 -10.23 -33.47 -8.70
CA ILE A 339 -11.67 -33.67 -8.49
C ILE A 339 -12.14 -32.57 -7.53
N LEU A 340 -13.02 -31.69 -8.00
CA LEU A 340 -13.60 -30.63 -7.18
C LEU A 340 -14.99 -31.01 -6.70
N ILE A 341 -15.26 -30.90 -5.40
CA ILE A 341 -16.62 -30.92 -4.84
C ILE A 341 -16.94 -29.52 -4.32
N LYS A 342 -17.84 -28.82 -5.02
CA LYS A 342 -18.27 -27.47 -4.61
C LYS A 342 -19.15 -27.56 -3.36
N THR A 343 -18.86 -26.74 -2.37
CA THR A 343 -19.71 -26.57 -1.19
C THR A 343 -20.82 -25.57 -1.47
N ASN A 344 -22.03 -25.86 -1.00
CA ASN A 344 -23.18 -24.96 -1.08
C ASN A 344 -24.13 -25.22 0.11
N GLN A 345 -25.33 -24.64 0.11
CA GLN A 345 -26.30 -24.83 1.19
C GLN A 345 -26.79 -26.29 1.32
N ILE A 346 -26.59 -27.11 0.28
CA ILE A 346 -26.99 -28.53 0.23
C ILE A 346 -25.81 -29.45 0.55
N VAL A 347 -24.60 -29.09 0.12
CA VAL A 347 -23.37 -29.85 0.32
C VAL A 347 -22.47 -29.11 1.31
N SER A 348 -22.46 -29.58 2.57
CA SER A 348 -21.61 -28.99 3.60
C SER A 348 -20.12 -29.30 3.36
N ALA A 349 -19.24 -28.51 3.97
CA ALA A 349 -17.80 -28.77 3.96
C ALA A 349 -17.44 -30.18 4.48
N ALA A 350 -18.15 -30.64 5.52
CA ALA A 350 -17.95 -31.97 6.08
C ALA A 350 -18.35 -33.07 5.08
N ASP A 351 -19.45 -32.88 4.34
CA ASP A 351 -19.91 -33.84 3.33
C ASP A 351 -18.96 -33.89 2.13
N ALA A 352 -18.52 -32.73 1.64
CA ALA A 352 -17.55 -32.63 0.56
C ALA A 352 -16.23 -33.33 0.91
N ARG A 353 -15.70 -33.07 2.11
CA ARG A 353 -14.47 -33.70 2.62
C ARG A 353 -14.63 -35.21 2.76
N ARG A 354 -15.74 -35.69 3.35
CA ARG A 354 -16.01 -37.13 3.50
C ARG A 354 -16.10 -37.82 2.16
N LYS A 355 -16.80 -37.23 1.19
CA LYS A 355 -16.94 -37.79 -0.16
C LYS A 355 -15.58 -37.91 -0.84
N LEU A 356 -14.73 -36.88 -0.78
CA LEU A 356 -13.38 -36.96 -1.35
C LEU A 356 -12.48 -37.97 -0.63
N ALA A 357 -12.63 -38.14 0.70
CA ALA A 357 -11.91 -39.17 1.43
C ALA A 357 -12.30 -40.59 0.97
N GLU A 358 -13.59 -40.82 0.70
CA GLU A 358 -14.06 -42.09 0.11
C GLU A 358 -13.50 -42.31 -1.31
N LEU A 359 -13.49 -41.26 -2.15
CA LEU A 359 -12.88 -41.34 -3.49
C LEU A 359 -11.38 -41.63 -3.40
N LYS A 360 -10.67 -41.00 -2.47
CA LYS A 360 -9.26 -41.27 -2.20
C LYS A 360 -9.03 -42.71 -1.79
N GLN A 361 -9.82 -43.25 -0.87
CA GLN A 361 -9.69 -44.64 -0.45
C GLN A 361 -9.89 -45.62 -1.62
N ARG A 362 -10.81 -45.32 -2.55
CA ARG A 362 -10.98 -46.11 -3.78
C ARG A 362 -9.77 -46.03 -4.71
N LEU A 363 -9.12 -44.87 -4.78
CA LEU A 363 -7.89 -44.67 -5.56
C LEU A 363 -6.70 -45.40 -4.93
N ASP A 364 -6.53 -45.28 -3.62
CA ASP A 364 -5.43 -45.92 -2.88
C ASP A 364 -5.52 -47.46 -2.94
N ASN A 365 -6.75 -48.00 -2.97
CA ASN A 365 -6.99 -49.45 -3.11
C ASN A 365 -7.03 -49.94 -4.57
N ASN A 366 -6.70 -49.09 -5.55
CA ASN A 366 -6.80 -49.38 -6.99
C ASN A 366 -8.20 -49.88 -7.44
N ALA A 367 -9.27 -49.51 -6.72
CA ALA A 367 -10.64 -49.94 -7.01
C ALA A 367 -11.33 -49.10 -8.10
N ALA A 368 -10.74 -47.96 -8.49
CA ALA A 368 -11.20 -47.10 -9.57
C ALA A 368 -10.04 -46.26 -10.11
N LYS A 369 -10.16 -45.75 -11.34
CA LYS A 369 -9.21 -44.79 -11.90
C LYS A 369 -9.62 -43.35 -11.57
N PHE A 370 -8.63 -42.48 -11.39
CA PHE A 370 -8.87 -41.07 -11.10
C PHE A 370 -9.71 -40.38 -12.17
N GLU A 371 -9.43 -40.67 -13.45
CA GLU A 371 -10.16 -40.09 -14.60
C GLU A 371 -11.67 -40.39 -14.54
N ASP A 372 -12.04 -41.60 -14.11
CA ASP A 372 -13.44 -42.03 -14.04
C ASP A 372 -14.14 -41.34 -12.86
N LEU A 373 -13.49 -41.28 -11.70
CA LEU A 373 -14.01 -40.57 -10.54
C LEU A 373 -14.14 -39.07 -10.81
N ALA A 374 -13.20 -38.47 -11.54
CA ALA A 374 -13.26 -37.07 -11.91
C ALA A 374 -14.44 -36.79 -12.86
N LYS A 375 -14.64 -37.62 -13.89
CA LYS A 375 -15.80 -37.50 -14.79
C LYS A 375 -17.13 -37.65 -14.06
N LEU A 376 -17.19 -38.53 -13.08
CA LEU A 376 -18.44 -38.85 -12.38
C LEU A 376 -18.78 -37.87 -11.25
N TYR A 377 -17.77 -37.34 -10.56
CA TYR A 377 -17.99 -36.60 -9.31
C TYR A 377 -17.48 -35.15 -9.32
N SER A 378 -16.55 -34.77 -10.20
CA SER A 378 -16.00 -33.42 -10.20
C SER A 378 -17.03 -32.39 -10.68
N ASN A 379 -17.11 -31.26 -9.98
CA ASN A 379 -17.96 -30.11 -10.30
C ASN A 379 -17.19 -29.01 -11.05
N ASP A 380 -15.97 -29.31 -11.50
CA ASP A 380 -15.14 -28.43 -12.31
C ASP A 380 -15.31 -28.72 -13.81
N LEU A 381 -15.01 -27.73 -14.66
CA LEU A 381 -15.08 -27.89 -16.12
C LEU A 381 -14.12 -28.97 -16.64
N SER A 382 -13.01 -29.22 -15.94
CA SER A 382 -12.08 -30.30 -16.25
C SER A 382 -12.66 -31.71 -16.08
N ALA A 383 -13.82 -31.88 -15.42
CA ALA A 383 -14.45 -33.18 -15.19
C ALA A 383 -14.59 -34.01 -16.47
N SER A 384 -15.03 -33.37 -17.56
CA SER A 384 -15.17 -34.00 -18.89
C SER A 384 -13.87 -34.61 -19.43
N ARG A 385 -12.72 -34.03 -19.05
CA ARG A 385 -11.36 -34.48 -19.39
C ARG A 385 -10.71 -35.32 -18.29
N GLY A 386 -11.51 -35.96 -17.42
CA GLY A 386 -10.97 -36.75 -16.32
C GLY A 386 -10.27 -35.93 -15.25
N GLY A 387 -10.65 -34.67 -15.10
CA GLY A 387 -10.08 -33.73 -14.13
C GLY A 387 -8.80 -33.04 -14.60
N ASP A 388 -8.40 -33.23 -15.86
CA ASP A 388 -7.13 -32.72 -16.39
C ASP A 388 -7.11 -31.19 -16.51
N LEU A 389 -6.11 -30.59 -15.85
CA LEU A 389 -5.82 -29.16 -15.85
C LEU A 389 -4.71 -28.79 -16.85
N GLY A 390 -4.04 -29.77 -17.45
CA GLY A 390 -2.89 -29.54 -18.33
C GLY A 390 -1.65 -29.09 -17.54
N TRP A 391 -0.71 -28.45 -18.26
CA TRP A 391 0.52 -27.93 -17.66
C TRP A 391 0.26 -26.62 -16.93
N ILE A 392 0.45 -26.64 -15.63
CA ILE A 392 0.23 -25.52 -14.72
C ILE A 392 1.58 -24.89 -14.37
N TYR A 393 1.65 -23.56 -14.41
CA TYR A 393 2.79 -22.80 -13.90
C TYR A 393 2.56 -22.32 -12.46
N PRO A 394 3.64 -21.99 -11.72
CA PRO A 394 3.51 -21.35 -10.42
C PRO A 394 2.65 -20.09 -10.50
N GLY A 395 1.68 -19.96 -9.58
CA GLY A 395 0.69 -18.88 -9.55
C GLY A 395 -0.54 -19.04 -10.46
N ASP A 396 -0.64 -20.07 -11.29
CA ASP A 396 -1.85 -20.33 -12.10
C ASP A 396 -3.02 -20.89 -11.25
N THR A 397 -2.74 -21.33 -10.01
CA THR A 397 -3.74 -21.88 -9.07
C THR A 397 -3.79 -21.09 -7.76
N VAL A 398 -4.84 -21.27 -6.97
CA VAL A 398 -4.95 -20.63 -5.65
C VAL A 398 -3.92 -21.16 -4.65
N PRO A 399 -3.46 -20.35 -3.68
CA PRO A 399 -2.33 -20.70 -2.80
C PRO A 399 -2.53 -21.99 -2.00
N GLU A 400 -3.76 -22.36 -1.65
CA GLU A 400 -4.08 -23.61 -0.96
C GLU A 400 -3.88 -24.82 -1.87
N PHE A 401 -4.31 -24.72 -3.13
CA PHE A 401 -4.16 -25.76 -4.13
C PHE A 401 -2.69 -25.94 -4.51
N GLU A 402 -1.98 -24.83 -4.75
CA GLU A 402 -0.57 -24.83 -5.14
C GLU A 402 0.31 -25.48 -4.05
N ARG A 403 0.14 -25.08 -2.78
CA ARG A 403 0.88 -25.69 -1.66
C ARG A 403 0.66 -27.20 -1.54
N ALA A 404 -0.58 -27.65 -1.75
CA ALA A 404 -0.91 -29.07 -1.71
C ALA A 404 -0.27 -29.81 -2.89
N MET A 405 -0.39 -29.27 -4.11
CA MET A 405 0.21 -29.81 -5.33
C MET A 405 1.74 -29.91 -5.24
N ASP A 406 2.40 -28.89 -4.71
CA ASP A 406 3.85 -28.83 -4.58
C ASP A 406 4.40 -29.89 -3.63
N GLY A 407 3.63 -30.22 -2.58
CA GLY A 407 3.95 -31.27 -1.60
C GLY A 407 3.83 -32.70 -2.13
N LEU A 408 3.25 -32.92 -3.31
CA LEU A 408 3.05 -34.25 -3.89
C LEU A 408 4.20 -34.67 -4.80
N GLN A 409 4.47 -35.98 -4.84
CA GLN A 409 5.31 -36.60 -5.86
C GLN A 409 4.50 -36.91 -7.13
N PRO A 410 5.14 -36.98 -8.32
CA PRO A 410 4.48 -37.51 -9.51
C PRO A 410 3.81 -38.88 -9.26
N GLY A 411 2.57 -39.01 -9.70
CA GLY A 411 1.68 -40.14 -9.45
C GLY A 411 0.88 -40.04 -8.13
N GLN A 412 1.30 -39.23 -7.17
CA GLN A 412 0.67 -39.16 -5.84
C GLN A 412 -0.62 -38.35 -5.85
N VAL A 413 -1.57 -38.78 -5.03
CA VAL A 413 -2.86 -38.12 -4.80
C VAL A 413 -2.86 -37.46 -3.42
N SER A 414 -3.33 -36.21 -3.34
CA SER A 414 -3.44 -35.44 -2.09
C SER A 414 -4.52 -35.98 -1.16
N GLU A 415 -4.46 -35.58 0.10
CA GLU A 415 -5.63 -35.54 0.96
C GLU A 415 -6.67 -34.53 0.42
N PRO A 416 -7.94 -34.59 0.85
CA PRO A 416 -8.92 -33.56 0.51
C PRO A 416 -8.47 -32.18 1.01
N ILE A 417 -8.25 -31.25 0.09
CA ILE A 417 -7.80 -29.88 0.39
C ILE A 417 -8.93 -28.88 0.18
N GLU A 418 -9.01 -27.90 1.06
CA GLU A 418 -10.00 -26.82 0.98
C GLU A 418 -9.45 -25.65 0.17
N SER A 419 -10.28 -25.07 -0.68
CA SER A 419 -10.02 -23.84 -1.39
C SER A 419 -11.29 -22.96 -1.42
N PRO A 420 -11.20 -21.70 -1.86
CA PRO A 420 -12.38 -20.86 -2.07
C PRO A 420 -13.44 -21.45 -3.02
N PHE A 421 -13.07 -22.44 -3.84
CA PHE A 421 -13.96 -23.10 -4.79
C PHE A 421 -14.61 -24.39 -4.25
N GLY A 422 -14.29 -24.80 -3.02
CA GLY A 422 -14.77 -26.04 -2.41
C GLY A 422 -13.62 -26.95 -1.99
N TYR A 423 -13.85 -28.26 -1.98
CA TYR A 423 -12.80 -29.23 -1.66
C TYR A 423 -12.27 -29.91 -2.91
N HIS A 424 -10.96 -30.19 -2.93
CA HIS A 424 -10.26 -30.79 -4.05
C HIS A 424 -9.51 -32.05 -3.64
N LEU A 425 -9.48 -33.04 -4.53
CA LEU A 425 -8.47 -34.09 -4.54
C LEU A 425 -7.53 -33.81 -5.71
N ILE A 426 -6.22 -33.73 -5.48
CA ILE A 426 -5.24 -33.35 -6.50
C ILE A 426 -4.37 -34.56 -6.79
N GLN A 427 -4.10 -34.83 -8.07
CA GLN A 427 -3.05 -35.76 -8.48
C GLN A 427 -2.04 -35.05 -9.36
N VAL A 428 -0.76 -35.12 -8.99
CA VAL A 428 0.33 -34.72 -9.87
C VAL A 428 0.60 -35.87 -10.81
N ILE A 429 0.50 -35.64 -12.12
CA ILE A 429 0.80 -36.65 -13.15
C ILE A 429 2.30 -36.66 -13.37
N GLU A 430 2.85 -35.51 -13.74
CA GLU A 430 4.27 -35.34 -14.01
C GLU A 430 4.72 -33.89 -13.79
N ARG A 431 6.03 -33.69 -13.79
CA ARG A 431 6.67 -32.37 -13.66
C ARG A 431 7.74 -32.26 -14.71
N LYS A 432 7.77 -31.13 -15.41
CA LYS A 432 8.88 -30.77 -16.30
C LYS A 432 9.41 -29.41 -15.92
N ARG A 433 10.68 -29.19 -16.23
CA ARG A 433 11.27 -27.86 -16.26
C ARG A 433 11.32 -27.47 -17.71
N ASP A 434 10.56 -26.44 -18.06
CA ASP A 434 10.51 -25.91 -19.41
C ASP A 434 10.97 -24.46 -19.35
N ASP A 435 11.58 -23.99 -20.43
CA ASP A 435 11.86 -22.57 -20.58
C ASP A 435 10.51 -21.85 -20.65
N VAL A 436 10.39 -20.72 -19.93
CA VAL A 436 9.23 -19.84 -20.07
C VAL A 436 8.99 -19.60 -21.55
N SER A 437 7.76 -19.86 -22.05
CA SER A 437 7.47 -19.67 -23.47
C SER A 437 7.90 -18.27 -23.92
N GLN A 438 8.45 -18.13 -25.12
CA GLN A 438 8.92 -16.82 -25.61
C GLN A 438 7.82 -15.75 -25.51
N GLU A 439 6.56 -16.13 -25.73
CA GLU A 439 5.40 -15.27 -25.56
C GLU A 439 5.21 -14.79 -24.12
N ARG A 440 5.36 -15.68 -23.14
CA ARG A 440 5.27 -15.32 -21.71
C ARG A 440 6.45 -14.46 -21.27
N GLN A 441 7.67 -14.74 -21.76
CA GLN A 441 8.83 -13.86 -21.52
C GLN A 441 8.57 -12.45 -22.08
N ARG A 442 8.06 -12.36 -23.31
CA ARG A 442 7.67 -11.07 -23.91
C ARG A 442 6.57 -10.36 -23.11
N LEU A 443 5.58 -11.08 -22.58
CA LEU A 443 4.53 -10.48 -21.75
C LEU A 443 5.08 -9.89 -20.45
N ILE A 444 5.94 -10.64 -19.74
CA ILE A 444 6.60 -10.18 -18.51
C ILE A 444 7.47 -8.95 -18.80
N ALA A 445 8.29 -9.01 -19.85
CA ALA A 445 9.11 -7.89 -20.29
C ALA A 445 8.26 -6.65 -20.59
N ARG A 446 7.15 -6.83 -21.32
CA ARG A 446 6.24 -5.74 -21.67
C ARG A 446 5.61 -5.12 -20.41
N GLN A 447 5.23 -5.91 -19.41
CA GLN A 447 4.73 -5.40 -18.15
C GLN A 447 5.79 -4.63 -17.37
N ALA A 448 7.02 -5.16 -17.26
CA ALA A 448 8.11 -4.48 -16.57
C ALA A 448 8.47 -3.14 -17.22
N ILE A 449 8.56 -3.09 -18.56
CA ILE A 449 8.77 -1.85 -19.32
C ILE A 449 7.61 -0.88 -19.07
N ARG A 450 6.36 -1.37 -19.07
CA ARG A 450 5.18 -0.53 -18.81
C ARG A 450 5.24 0.14 -17.46
N GLU A 451 5.51 -0.63 -16.41
CA GLU A 451 5.57 -0.12 -15.03
C GLU A 451 6.66 0.95 -14.88
N ARG A 452 7.85 0.72 -15.47
CA ARG A 452 8.93 1.70 -15.47
C ARG A 452 8.54 3.00 -16.18
N LYS A 453 8.00 2.90 -17.41
CA LYS A 453 7.54 4.07 -18.19
C LYS A 453 6.40 4.80 -17.48
N LEU A 454 5.53 4.09 -16.79
CA LEU A 454 4.40 4.66 -16.04
C LEU A 454 4.86 5.53 -14.87
N GLU A 455 5.84 5.07 -14.12
CA GLU A 455 6.40 5.84 -12.99
C GLU A 455 7.07 7.12 -13.48
N GLU A 456 7.92 7.02 -14.50
CA GLU A 456 8.59 8.17 -15.12
C GLU A 456 7.57 9.19 -15.66
N ALA A 457 6.63 8.72 -16.50
CA ALA A 457 5.61 9.57 -17.11
C ALA A 457 4.68 10.21 -16.06
N THR A 458 4.36 9.52 -14.97
CA THR A 458 3.58 10.09 -13.87
C THR A 458 4.33 11.24 -13.20
N GLN A 459 5.62 11.05 -12.89
CA GLN A 459 6.42 12.07 -12.22
C GLN A 459 6.61 13.33 -13.08
N ASP A 460 6.74 13.14 -14.40
CA ASP A 460 6.84 14.22 -15.36
C ASP A 460 5.51 14.93 -15.56
N TRP A 461 4.41 14.20 -15.66
CA TRP A 461 3.08 14.79 -15.74
C TRP A 461 2.74 15.63 -14.50
N LEU A 462 3.03 15.12 -13.29
CA LEU A 462 2.81 15.86 -12.04
C LEU A 462 3.68 17.14 -11.97
N ARG A 463 4.92 17.08 -12.47
CA ARG A 463 5.80 18.26 -12.61
C ARG A 463 5.16 19.32 -13.50
N GLN A 464 4.78 18.93 -14.71
CA GLN A 464 4.21 19.82 -15.70
C GLN A 464 2.87 20.39 -15.24
N LEU A 465 2.09 19.61 -14.50
CA LEU A 465 0.83 20.08 -13.93
C LEU A 465 1.07 21.13 -12.83
N ARG A 466 2.01 20.87 -11.93
CA ARG A 466 2.42 21.83 -10.90
C ARG A 466 2.93 23.12 -11.51
N ASP A 467 3.78 23.03 -12.54
CA ASP A 467 4.41 24.20 -13.17
C ASP A 467 3.41 25.06 -13.98
N ARG A 468 2.31 24.46 -14.44
CA ARG A 468 1.22 25.16 -15.12
C ARG A 468 0.20 25.78 -14.16
N ALA A 469 0.11 25.30 -12.93
CA ALA A 469 -0.84 25.82 -11.96
C ALA A 469 -0.42 27.20 -11.45
N TYR A 470 -1.34 28.16 -11.42
CA TYR A 470 -1.14 29.42 -10.71
C TYR A 470 -1.22 29.16 -9.21
N VAL A 471 -0.18 29.54 -8.47
CA VAL A 471 -0.12 29.38 -7.01
C VAL A 471 0.30 30.68 -6.36
N GLU A 472 -0.55 31.20 -5.48
CA GLU A 472 -0.27 32.36 -4.63
C GLU A 472 -0.21 31.90 -3.17
N TYR A 473 0.99 31.93 -2.58
CA TYR A 473 1.18 31.63 -1.17
C TYR A 473 0.83 32.85 -0.31
N ARG A 474 0.05 32.66 0.74
CA ARG A 474 -0.35 33.71 1.70
C ARG A 474 0.25 33.51 3.09
N PHE A 475 1.30 32.70 3.17
CA PHE A 475 1.90 32.20 4.40
C PHE A 475 2.42 33.31 5.34
N GLU A 476 2.81 34.48 4.81
CA GLU A 476 3.47 35.55 5.58
C GLU A 476 2.52 36.57 6.23
N ASN A 477 1.30 36.74 5.74
CA ASN A 477 0.40 37.81 6.23
C ASN A 477 -0.42 37.42 7.47
N ALA A 478 -0.36 36.15 7.89
CA ALA A 478 -1.17 35.66 9.00
C ALA A 478 -0.48 35.78 10.37
N GLU A 479 0.82 36.10 10.43
CA GLU A 479 1.54 36.38 11.68
C GLU A 479 1.62 37.89 11.98
N SER A 480 1.52 38.75 10.96
CA SER A 480 1.60 40.22 11.12
C SER A 480 0.28 40.90 11.50
N SER A 481 -0.83 40.14 11.55
CA SER A 481 -2.18 40.71 11.77
C SER A 481 -2.64 40.63 13.24
N GLY A 482 -1.75 40.29 14.17
CA GLY A 482 -2.06 40.07 15.58
C GLY A 482 -1.08 40.72 16.55
N SER A 483 -0.57 41.90 16.23
CA SER A 483 0.19 42.76 17.16
C SER A 483 -0.59 44.03 17.49
#